data_AF-A0A2U3L238-F1
#
_entry.id   AF-A0A2U3L238-F1
#
_cell.length_a   1.000
_cell.length_b   1.000
_cell.length_c   1.000
_cell.angle_alpha   90.00
_cell.angle_beta   90.00
_cell.angle_gamma   90.00
#
_symmetry.space_group_name_H-M   'P 1'
#
loop_
_entity.id
_entity.type
_entity.pdbx_description
1 polymer ?
#
loop_
_entity_poly.entity_id
_entity_poly.type
_entity_poly.pdbx_seq_one_letter_code
_entity_poly.pdbx_strand_id
1 'polypeptide(L)' 'MEITYQLKISLVDIEPPIWRRIIVQSNITFFKLHKIIQAAFGW' A
#
# COMPACT_ATOMS: atom_id res chain seq x y z
N MET A 1 15.16 -15.06 -7.98
CA MET A 1 14.13 -14.06 -8.31
C MET A 1 13.59 -13.51 -7.01
N GLU A 2 13.55 -12.18 -6.83
CA GLU A 2 12.90 -11.59 -5.65
C GLU A 2 11.38 -11.66 -5.82
N ILE A 3 10.68 -12.26 -4.86
CA ILE A 3 9.23 -12.34 -4.85
C ILE A 3 8.67 -10.98 -4.45
N THR A 4 7.68 -10.48 -5.19
CA THR A 4 6.99 -9.22 -4.91
C THR A 4 5.50 -9.45 -4.73
N TYR A 5 4.85 -8.59 -3.96
CA TYR A 5 3.40 -8.53 -3.80
C TYR A 5 2.85 -7.27 -4.46
N GLN A 6 1.74 -7.42 -5.17
CA GLN A 6 0.93 -6.29 -5.64
C GLN A 6 -0.27 -6.13 -4.71
N LEU A 7 -0.31 -4.99 -4.01
CA LEU A 7 -1.36 -4.70 -3.04
C LEU A 7 -2.28 -3.61 -3.58
N LYS A 8 -3.60 -3.78 -3.40
CA LYS A 8 -4.59 -2.72 -3.55
C LYS A 8 -4.98 -2.25 -2.14
N ILE A 9 -4.83 -0.96 -1.88
CA ILE A 9 -5.19 -0.32 -0.60
C ILE A 9 -6.32 0.65 -0.88
N SER A 10 -7.41 0.58 -0.11
CA SER A 10 -8.57 1.46 -0.21
C SER A 10 -8.85 2.12 1.12
N LEU A 11 -9.27 3.38 1.10
CA LEU A 11 -9.87 4.03 2.26
C LEU A 11 -11.29 3.47 2.43
N VAL A 12 -11.60 3.05 3.66
CA VAL A 12 -12.95 2.60 4.02
C VAL A 12 -13.88 3.82 4.17
N ASP A 13 -15.18 3.59 4.04
CA ASP A 13 -16.23 4.59 4.31
C ASP A 13 -16.23 5.85 3.41
N ILE A 14 -15.66 5.76 2.20
CA ILE A 14 -15.65 6.84 1.21
C ILE A 14 -16.26 6.37 -0.12
N GLU A 15 -17.22 7.15 -0.64
CA GLU A 15 -17.81 6.99 -1.97
C GLU A 15 -17.62 8.28 -2.80
N PRO A 16 -17.02 8.23 -4.00
CA PRO A 16 -16.45 7.06 -4.67
C PRO A 16 -15.16 6.55 -3.99
N PRO A 17 -14.81 5.26 -4.13
CA PRO A 17 -13.69 4.66 -3.42
C PRO A 17 -12.35 5.30 -3.80
N ILE A 18 -11.61 5.78 -2.80
CA ILE A 18 -10.25 6.27 -2.95
C ILE A 18 -9.28 5.11 -2.68
N TRP A 19 -8.50 4.72 -3.70
CA TRP A 19 -7.56 3.61 -3.60
C TRP A 19 -6.22 3.89 -4.28
N ARG A 20 -5.20 3.09 -3.92
CA ARG A 20 -3.86 3.05 -4.53
C ARG A 20 -3.44 1.61 -4.77
N ARG A 21 -2.59 1.38 -5.77
CA ARG A 21 -1.94 0.09 -6.02
C ARG A 21 -0.44 0.27 -5.88
N ILE A 22 0.18 -0.59 -5.06
CA ILE A 22 1.63 -0.56 -4.80
C ILE A 22 2.24 -1.94 -5.04
N ILE A 23 3.53 -1.96 -5.39
CA ILE A 23 4.34 -3.17 -5.49
C ILE A 23 5.39 -3.10 -4.37
N VAL A 24 5.49 -4.16 -3.59
CA VAL A 24 6.45 -4.26 -2.48
C VAL A 24 7.19 -5.59 -2.52
N GLN A 25 8.41 -5.61 -1.99
CA GLN A 25 9.13 -6.85 -1.78
C GLN A 25 8.40 -7.74 -0.76
N SER A 26 8.42 -9.05 -0.98
CA SER A 26 7.74 -10.02 -0.11
C SER A 26 8.25 -10.05 1.34
N ASN A 27 9.50 -9.63 1.55
CA ASN A 27 10.14 -9.54 2.86
C ASN A 27 10.05 -8.14 3.51
N ILE A 28 9.18 -7.24 3.00
CA ILE A 28 9.00 -5.91 3.58
C ILE A 28 8.48 -5.99 5.02
N THR A 29 9.00 -5.13 5.91
CA THR A 29 8.47 -5.02 7.27
C THR A 29 7.16 -4.23 7.29
N PHE A 30 6.29 -4.49 8.26
CA PHE A 30 5.06 -3.71 8.44
C PHE A 30 5.32 -2.23 8.69
N PHE A 31 6.43 -1.87 9.36
CA PHE A 31 6.81 -0.47 9.56
C PHE A 31 7.08 0.23 8.22
N LYS A 32 7.83 -0.40 7.31
CA LYS A 32 8.12 0.17 5.99
C LYS A 32 6.85 0.21 5.13
N LEU A 33 6.01 -0.83 5.19
CA LEU A 33 4.71 -0.84 4.53
C LEU A 33 3.82 0.31 5.01
N HIS A 34 3.74 0.54 6.32
CA HIS A 34 2.99 1.66 6.89
C HIS A 34 3.48 3.00 6.33
N LYS A 35 4.80 3.25 6.29
CA LYS A 35 5.36 4.49 5.71
C LYS A 35 5.05 4.66 4.22
N ILE A 36 5.05 3.57 3.45
CA ILE A 36 4.64 3.60 2.04
C ILE A 36 3.17 3.95 1.90
N ILE A 37 2.29 3.38 2.74
CA ILE A 37 0.86 3.71 2.75
C ILE A 37 0.66 5.20 3.04
N GLN A 38 1.29 5.74 4.08
CA GLN A 38 1.20 7.16 4.43
C GLN A 38 1.60 8.04 3.22
N ALA A 39 2.77 7.80 2.64
CA ALA A 39 3.25 8.55 1.48
C ALA A 39 2.33 8.43 0.24
N ALA A 40 1.77 7.24 -0.04
CA ALA A 40 0.92 7.00 -1.21
C ALA A 40 -0.43 7.76 -1.13
N PHE A 41 -0.89 8.07 0.07
CA PHE A 41 -2.11 8.84 0.32
C PHE A 41 -1.83 10.31 0.68
N GLY A 42 -0.57 10.73 0.74
CA GLY A 42 -0.18 12.11 1.07
C GLY A 42 -0.34 12.46 2.55
N TRP A 43 -0.21 11.46 3.43
CA TRP A 43 -0.14 11.61 4.88
C TRP A 43 1.31 11.60 5.36
#